data_AF-A0A397G6L7-F1
#
_entry.id   AF-A0A397G6L7-F1
#
_cell.length_a   1.000
_cell.length_b   1.000
_cell.length_c   1.000
_cell.angle_alpha   90.00
_cell.angle_beta   90.00
_cell.angle_gamma   90.00
#
_symmetry.space_group_name_H-M   'P 1'
#
loop_
_entity.id
_entity.type
_entity.pdbx_description
1 polymer ?
#
loop_
_entity_poly.entity_id
_entity_poly.type
_entity_poly.pdbx_seq_one_letter_code
_entity_poly.pdbx_strand_id
1 'polypeptide(L)'
;MKNSSRIICCATLLLLIPLYLLKVHLEDFCDQYRAGTYLVDWVKSRYFPQTVPTLPHGRTNDKVIVMAKLEEEHTEWVEEELPDWQRAIYTVNPSKATTTDPHKLTTPLNKGHESMAYLTYLIDHYDALPSTIAFLHSHRAGFLMAWHVDAPLHNNVAAMRALQLDFVQRNGYVNLRCNWNPGCKANHRLNRHVTENVWAEIFDGTSTPPLNATTSPAQEMPGGAAHQQKFLAKPKEVGAACCAQFAVSREQVLQRPREDYIRFRQWVIDTDRDDATSGRVMEFLWHVIFGKEAVYCPDEEVCYCQVYGKC
;
A
#
# COMPACT_ATOMS: atom_id res chain seq x y z
N MET A 1 0.66 -36.03 -47.46
CA MET A 1 1.80 -35.51 -46.66
C MET A 1 1.61 -34.07 -46.20
N LYS A 2 1.28 -33.09 -47.06
CA LYS A 2 1.07 -31.67 -46.65
C LYS A 2 -0.04 -31.42 -45.61
N ASN A 3 -1.12 -32.21 -45.60
CA ASN A 3 -2.21 -32.05 -44.63
C ASN A 3 -1.84 -32.57 -43.23
N SER A 4 -1.12 -33.68 -43.13
CA SER A 4 -0.71 -34.25 -41.84
C SER A 4 0.27 -33.34 -41.10
N SER A 5 1.23 -32.73 -41.80
CA SER A 5 2.16 -31.76 -41.20
C SER A 5 1.45 -30.50 -40.69
N ARG A 6 0.42 -30.01 -41.38
CA ARG A 6 -0.39 -28.88 -40.91
C ARG A 6 -1.21 -29.22 -39.67
N ILE A 7 -1.81 -30.41 -39.64
CA ILE A 7 -2.58 -30.89 -38.47
C ILE A 7 -1.66 -31.08 -37.26
N ILE A 8 -0.47 -31.66 -37.46
CA ILE A 8 0.54 -31.82 -36.39
C ILE A 8 0.98 -30.45 -35.90
N CYS A 9 1.36 -29.51 -36.78
CA CYS A 9 1.74 -28.15 -36.35
C CYS A 9 0.62 -27.44 -35.59
N CYS A 10 -0.64 -27.54 -36.05
CA CYS A 10 -1.78 -26.96 -35.34
C CYS A 10 -1.99 -27.62 -33.96
N ALA A 11 -1.92 -28.95 -33.86
CA ALA A 11 -2.06 -29.66 -32.60
C ALA A 11 -0.91 -29.33 -31.63
N THR A 12 0.32 -29.19 -32.13
CA THR A 12 1.48 -28.76 -31.35
C THR A 12 1.32 -27.33 -30.86
N LEU A 13 0.89 -26.39 -31.70
CA LEU A 13 0.63 -25.00 -31.29
C LEU A 13 -0.51 -24.91 -30.25
N LEU A 14 -1.57 -25.69 -30.43
CA LEU A 14 -2.68 -25.78 -29.48
C LEU A 14 -2.27 -26.30 -28.09
N LEU A 15 -1.17 -27.05 -27.98
CA LEU A 15 -0.60 -27.48 -26.70
C LEU A 15 0.47 -26.52 -26.17
N LEU A 16 1.38 -26.07 -27.04
CA LEU A 16 2.51 -25.24 -26.64
C LEU A 16 2.08 -23.83 -26.20
N ILE A 17 1.07 -23.24 -26.84
CA ILE A 17 0.62 -21.88 -26.48
C ILE A 17 0.03 -21.87 -25.06
N PRO A 18 -0.95 -22.73 -24.68
CA PRO A 18 -1.44 -22.77 -23.30
C PRO A 18 -0.36 -23.11 -22.28
N LEU A 19 0.56 -24.03 -22.60
CA LEU A 19 1.67 -24.37 -21.69
C LEU A 19 2.62 -23.18 -21.48
N TYR A 20 2.92 -22.43 -22.54
CA TYR A 20 3.72 -21.21 -22.43
C TYR A 20 3.00 -20.14 -21.60
N LEU A 21 1.71 -19.90 -21.84
CA LEU A 21 0.92 -18.94 -21.07
C LEU A 21 0.82 -19.35 -19.59
N LEU A 22 0.63 -20.64 -19.31
CA LEU A 22 0.64 -21.18 -17.95
C LEU A 22 2.00 -20.99 -17.29
N LYS A 23 3.11 -21.25 -18.01
CA LYS A 23 4.46 -21.01 -17.51
C LYS A 23 4.65 -19.53 -17.13
N VAL A 24 4.32 -18.61 -18.03
CA VAL A 24 4.44 -17.16 -17.79
C VAL A 24 3.59 -16.74 -16.59
N HIS A 25 2.37 -17.27 -16.46
CA HIS A 25 1.50 -16.98 -15.33
C HIS A 25 2.06 -17.51 -14.01
N LEU A 26 2.61 -18.73 -13.99
CA LEU A 26 3.24 -19.31 -12.82
C LEU A 26 4.51 -18.54 -12.42
N GLU A 27 5.32 -18.11 -13.40
CA GLU A 27 6.50 -17.28 -13.14
C GLU A 27 6.12 -15.94 -12.51
N ASP A 28 5.10 -15.26 -13.04
CA ASP A 28 4.62 -13.99 -12.48
C ASP A 28 4.01 -14.17 -11.08
N PHE A 29 3.26 -15.25 -10.85
CA PHE A 29 2.73 -15.58 -9.53
C PHE A 29 3.87 -15.90 -8.53
N CYS A 30 4.87 -16.68 -8.93
CA CYS A 30 6.01 -17.01 -8.07
C CYS A 30 6.83 -15.78 -7.69
N ASP A 31 6.99 -14.85 -8.64
CA ASP A 31 7.66 -13.57 -8.43
C ASP A 31 6.88 -12.65 -7.48
N GLN A 32 5.57 -12.50 -7.70
CA GLN A 32 4.68 -11.72 -6.85
C GLN A 32 4.70 -12.19 -5.38
N TYR A 33 4.69 -13.50 -5.17
CA TYR A 33 4.65 -14.15 -3.85
C TYR A 33 6.04 -14.50 -3.31
N ARG A 34 7.11 -14.14 -4.04
CA ARG A 34 8.50 -14.52 -3.74
C ARG A 34 8.66 -15.99 -3.35
N ALA A 35 7.95 -16.89 -4.05
CA ALA A 35 7.69 -18.27 -3.63
C ALA A 35 8.97 -19.08 -3.38
N GLY A 36 10.00 -18.88 -4.20
CA GLY A 36 11.30 -19.52 -4.00
C GLY A 36 11.97 -19.13 -2.68
N THR A 37 12.03 -17.82 -2.38
CA THR A 37 12.60 -17.34 -1.12
C THR A 37 11.77 -17.76 0.09
N TYR A 38 10.44 -17.71 -0.04
CA TYR A 38 9.54 -18.17 1.01
C TYR A 38 9.77 -19.66 1.34
N LEU A 39 9.90 -20.52 0.31
CA LEU A 39 10.17 -21.94 0.51
C LEU A 39 11.52 -22.17 1.22
N VAL A 40 12.56 -21.44 0.82
CA VAL A 40 13.88 -21.51 1.48
C VAL A 40 13.79 -21.11 2.95
N ASP A 41 13.11 -20.00 3.27
CA ASP A 41 12.94 -19.53 4.65
C ASP A 41 12.06 -20.47 5.47
N TRP A 42 11.06 -21.09 4.85
CA TRP A 42 10.19 -22.07 5.50
C TRP A 42 10.96 -23.35 5.84
N VAL A 43 11.78 -23.84 4.92
CA VAL A 43 12.69 -24.96 5.19
C VAL A 43 13.65 -24.60 6.32
N LYS A 44 14.33 -23.44 6.23
CA LYS A 44 15.27 -22.98 7.27
C LYS A 44 14.61 -22.87 8.64
N SER A 45 13.43 -22.28 8.74
CA SER A 45 12.75 -22.09 10.03
C SER A 45 12.36 -23.41 10.71
N ARG A 46 12.14 -24.49 9.94
CA ARG A 46 11.91 -25.83 10.50
C ARG A 46 13.17 -26.48 11.09
N TYR A 47 14.34 -26.21 10.52
CA TYR A 47 15.60 -26.83 10.95
C TYR A 47 16.44 -25.94 11.88
N PHE A 48 16.26 -24.62 11.79
CA PHE A 48 16.97 -23.60 12.58
C PHE A 48 15.96 -22.54 13.04
N PRO A 49 15.28 -22.76 14.19
CA PRO A 49 14.36 -21.78 14.75
C PRO A 49 15.14 -20.49 15.04
N GLN A 50 14.81 -19.41 14.33
CA GLN A 50 15.39 -18.11 14.65
C GLN A 50 14.80 -17.61 15.96
N THR A 51 15.64 -17.44 16.98
CA THR A 51 15.30 -16.65 18.16
C THR A 51 15.18 -15.21 17.71
N VAL A 52 13.96 -14.67 17.67
CA VAL A 52 13.80 -13.25 17.37
C VAL A 52 14.30 -12.47 18.58
N PRO A 53 15.31 -11.59 18.43
CA PRO A 53 15.84 -10.83 19.56
C PRO A 53 14.73 -10.00 20.19
N THR A 54 14.55 -10.15 21.50
CA THR A 54 13.76 -9.22 22.30
C THR A 54 14.50 -7.89 22.34
N LEU A 55 14.01 -6.91 21.57
CA LEU A 55 14.55 -5.55 21.62
C LEU A 55 14.21 -4.93 22.98
N PRO A 56 15.14 -4.19 23.61
CA PRO A 56 14.86 -3.45 24.83
C PRO A 56 13.74 -2.43 24.57
N HIS A 57 12.87 -2.21 25.55
CA HIS A 57 11.75 -1.29 25.46
C HIS A 57 12.22 0.13 25.12
N GLY A 58 12.12 0.52 23.85
CA GLY A 58 12.26 1.91 23.43
C GLY A 58 11.14 2.76 24.04
N ARG A 59 11.28 4.09 24.00
CA ARG A 59 10.22 5.01 24.43
C ARG A 59 8.88 4.61 23.77
N THR A 60 7.95 4.13 24.58
CA THR A 60 6.71 3.45 24.16
C THR A 60 5.71 4.35 23.45
N ASN A 61 5.95 5.67 23.39
CA ASN A 61 4.91 6.65 23.07
C ASN A 61 5.17 7.50 21.81
N ASP A 62 6.19 7.17 21.00
CA ASP A 62 6.54 8.01 19.83
C ASP A 62 6.35 7.34 18.48
N LYS A 63 5.77 6.13 18.46
CA LYS A 63 5.41 5.44 17.22
C LYS A 63 4.13 4.62 17.37
N VAL A 64 3.39 4.47 16.28
CA VAL A 64 2.09 3.77 16.23
C VAL A 64 1.96 2.89 14.99
N ILE A 65 1.28 1.76 15.15
CA ILE A 65 0.80 0.91 14.09
C ILE A 65 -0.70 1.15 13.91
N VAL A 66 -1.11 1.48 12.70
CA VAL A 66 -2.51 1.69 12.31
C VAL A 66 -2.93 0.56 11.38
N MET A 67 -4.04 -0.09 11.69
CA MET A 67 -4.58 -1.20 10.91
C MET A 67 -6.08 -1.08 10.74
N ALA A 68 -6.58 -1.57 9.61
CA ALA A 68 -7.94 -2.03 9.49
C ALA A 68 -7.97 -3.54 9.74
N LYS A 69 -9.01 -4.02 10.41
CA LYS A 69 -9.28 -5.44 10.56
C LYS A 69 -10.75 -5.76 10.38
N LEU A 70 -11.04 -6.99 9.98
CA LEU A 70 -12.34 -7.59 10.23
C LEU A 70 -12.45 -7.98 11.71
N GLU A 71 -13.66 -7.98 12.27
CA GLU A 71 -13.90 -8.33 13.67
C GLU A 71 -13.32 -9.71 14.02
N GLU A 72 -13.46 -10.66 13.09
CA GLU A 72 -13.00 -12.04 13.17
C GLU A 72 -11.47 -12.22 13.03
N GLU A 73 -10.75 -11.20 12.58
CA GLU A 73 -9.30 -11.27 12.38
C GLU A 73 -8.55 -11.06 13.70
N HIS A 74 -7.53 -11.90 13.92
CA HIS A 74 -6.66 -11.83 15.09
C HIS A 74 -5.54 -10.81 14.90
N THR A 75 -5.48 -9.82 15.78
CA THR A 75 -4.50 -8.71 15.73
C THR A 75 -3.81 -8.47 17.08
N GLU A 76 -4.05 -9.33 18.05
CA GLU A 76 -3.44 -9.34 19.38
C GLU A 76 -1.91 -9.48 19.30
N TRP A 77 -1.42 -10.09 18.22
CA TRP A 77 0.02 -10.22 17.94
C TRP A 77 0.77 -8.88 17.93
N VAL A 78 0.10 -7.76 17.61
CA VAL A 78 0.74 -6.43 17.65
C VAL A 78 1.11 -6.07 19.09
N GLU A 79 0.25 -6.40 20.05
CA GLU A 79 0.51 -6.23 21.48
C GLU A 79 1.60 -7.15 21.98
N GLU A 80 1.49 -8.43 21.64
CA GLU A 80 2.35 -9.48 22.17
C GLU A 80 3.77 -9.40 21.60
N GLU A 81 3.92 -9.06 20.32
CA GLU A 81 5.20 -9.11 19.62
C GLU A 81 5.80 -7.73 19.31
N LEU A 82 5.02 -6.65 19.31
CA LEU A 82 5.49 -5.27 19.06
C LEU A 82 5.06 -4.32 20.21
N PRO A 83 5.37 -4.64 21.48
CA PRO A 83 4.88 -3.87 22.63
C PRO A 83 5.41 -2.44 22.71
N ASP A 84 6.47 -2.12 21.96
CA ASP A 84 7.06 -0.79 21.87
C ASP A 84 6.36 0.13 20.84
N TRP A 85 5.40 -0.41 20.07
CA TRP A 85 4.53 0.35 19.18
C TRP A 85 3.16 0.55 19.83
N GLN A 86 2.66 1.78 19.79
CA GLN A 86 1.23 2.04 20.04
C GLN A 86 0.39 1.36 18.96
N ARG A 87 -0.88 1.11 19.23
CA ARG A 87 -1.80 0.44 18.30
C ARG A 87 -3.07 1.26 18.11
N ALA A 88 -3.45 1.49 16.86
CA ALA A 88 -4.74 2.04 16.46
C ALA A 88 -5.38 1.08 15.43
N ILE A 89 -6.12 0.10 15.93
CA ILE A 89 -6.65 -1.00 15.14
C ILE A 89 -8.16 -0.82 15.00
N TYR A 90 -8.62 -0.49 13.80
CA TYR A 90 -10.02 -0.18 13.49
C TYR A 90 -10.74 -1.43 12.97
N THR A 91 -11.87 -1.78 13.57
CA THR A 91 -12.77 -2.80 13.04
C THR A 91 -13.66 -2.19 11.96
N VAL A 92 -13.60 -2.73 10.73
CA VAL A 92 -14.35 -2.17 9.58
C VAL A 92 -15.74 -2.78 9.40
N ASN A 93 -15.99 -3.98 9.93
CA ASN A 93 -17.29 -4.67 9.94
C ASN A 93 -17.82 -4.88 11.38
N PRO A 94 -17.91 -3.83 12.23
CA PRO A 94 -18.21 -4.01 13.64
C PRO A 94 -19.62 -4.58 13.87
N SER A 95 -19.71 -5.55 14.77
CA SER A 95 -20.95 -6.00 15.38
C SER A 95 -21.54 -4.89 16.25
N LYS A 96 -22.83 -5.00 16.60
CA LYS A 96 -23.47 -4.04 17.50
C LYS A 96 -22.74 -3.90 18.83
N ALA A 97 -22.19 -5.01 19.35
CA ALA A 97 -21.43 -5.01 20.59
C ALA A 97 -20.14 -4.19 20.44
N THR A 98 -19.39 -4.40 19.36
CA THR A 98 -18.18 -3.63 19.03
C THR A 98 -18.48 -2.15 18.87
N THR A 99 -19.55 -1.78 18.17
CA THR A 99 -19.95 -0.37 17.98
C THR A 99 -20.29 0.34 19.30
N THR A 100 -20.80 -0.38 20.29
CA THR A 100 -21.16 0.20 21.60
C THR A 100 -20.00 0.26 22.59
N ASP A 101 -18.87 -0.39 22.30
CA ASP A 101 -17.70 -0.39 23.17
C ASP A 101 -16.82 0.85 22.89
N PRO A 102 -16.72 1.82 23.82
CA PRO A 102 -15.92 3.03 23.61
C PRO A 102 -14.41 2.76 23.51
N HIS A 103 -13.95 1.56 23.87
CA HIS A 103 -12.55 1.16 23.75
C HIS A 103 -12.23 0.51 22.40
N LYS A 104 -13.22 0.29 21.53
CA LYS A 104 -13.03 -0.26 20.19
C LYS A 104 -13.05 0.85 19.16
N LEU A 105 -11.99 0.91 18.35
CA LEU A 105 -11.94 1.81 17.21
C LEU A 105 -12.73 1.19 16.06
N THR A 106 -13.56 1.99 15.42
CA THR A 106 -14.38 1.59 14.27
C THR A 106 -14.31 2.66 13.19
N THR A 107 -14.56 2.28 11.95
CA THR A 107 -14.62 3.24 10.83
C THR A 107 -16.05 3.77 10.66
N PRO A 108 -16.21 5.01 10.14
CA PRO A 108 -17.54 5.59 9.90
C PRO A 108 -18.34 4.82 8.85
N LEU A 109 -17.66 4.10 7.95
CA LEU A 109 -18.25 3.31 6.87
C LEU A 109 -17.32 2.15 6.52
N ASN A 110 -17.87 1.00 6.12
CA ASN A 110 -17.09 -0.10 5.56
C ASN A 110 -16.92 0.08 4.04
N LYS A 111 -15.98 0.94 3.63
CA LYS A 111 -15.72 1.26 2.21
C LYS A 111 -14.29 1.75 2.01
N GLY A 112 -13.66 1.36 0.90
CA GLY A 112 -12.29 1.68 0.56
C GLY A 112 -11.24 0.79 1.24
N HIS A 113 -11.62 -0.40 1.69
CA HIS A 113 -10.77 -1.30 2.49
C HIS A 113 -10.06 -0.57 3.65
N GLU A 114 -8.74 -0.74 3.79
CA GLU A 114 -7.93 -0.13 4.84
C GLU A 114 -7.87 1.40 4.79
N SER A 115 -8.16 2.01 3.63
CA SER A 115 -8.03 3.45 3.45
C SER A 115 -8.94 4.25 4.39
N MET A 116 -10.13 3.73 4.70
CA MET A 116 -11.04 4.40 5.63
C MET A 116 -10.47 4.47 7.05
N ALA A 117 -9.85 3.39 7.53
CA ALA A 117 -9.19 3.37 8.82
C ALA A 117 -7.99 4.32 8.84
N TYR A 118 -7.17 4.29 7.78
CA TYR A 118 -5.96 5.11 7.70
C TYR A 118 -6.29 6.60 7.67
N LEU A 119 -7.26 7.01 6.85
CA LEU A 119 -7.71 8.39 6.78
C LEU A 119 -8.39 8.82 8.08
N THR A 120 -9.20 7.97 8.69
CA THR A 120 -9.83 8.26 9.99
C THR A 120 -8.78 8.51 11.06
N TYR A 121 -7.75 7.67 11.15
CA TYR A 121 -6.64 7.89 12.08
C TYR A 121 -5.93 9.23 11.83
N LEU A 122 -5.58 9.52 10.58
CA LEU A 122 -4.89 10.76 10.20
C LEU A 122 -5.72 12.00 10.55
N ILE A 123 -7.04 11.96 10.37
CA ILE A 123 -7.95 13.07 10.66
C ILE A 123 -8.12 13.27 12.16
N ASP A 124 -8.41 12.18 12.90
CA ASP A 124 -8.78 12.25 14.31
C ASP A 124 -7.57 12.59 15.21
N HIS A 125 -6.37 12.18 14.80
CA HIS A 125 -5.14 12.37 15.57
C HIS A 125 -4.20 13.44 15.01
N TYR A 126 -4.62 14.20 13.99
CA TYR A 126 -3.75 15.11 13.24
C TYR A 126 -2.91 16.08 14.12
N ASP A 127 -3.48 16.61 15.22
CA ASP A 127 -2.76 17.54 16.13
C ASP A 127 -1.85 16.82 17.15
N ALA A 128 -1.94 15.50 17.26
CA ALA A 128 -1.29 14.68 18.28
C ALA A 128 -0.62 13.42 17.70
N LEU A 129 -0.21 13.47 16.43
CA LEU A 129 0.44 12.35 15.76
C LEU A 129 1.76 11.97 16.47
N PRO A 130 2.13 10.69 16.56
CA PRO A 130 3.48 10.25 16.98
C PRO A 130 4.52 10.56 15.89
N SER A 131 5.83 10.49 16.18
CA SER A 131 6.86 10.82 15.17
C SER A 131 6.85 9.87 13.98
N THR A 132 6.48 8.60 14.20
CA THR A 132 6.34 7.59 13.15
C THR A 132 4.99 6.90 13.20
N ILE A 133 4.36 6.79 12.04
CA ILE A 133 3.09 6.08 11.84
C ILE A 133 3.34 5.00 10.80
N ALA A 134 3.07 3.74 11.16
CA ALA A 134 3.13 2.61 10.24
C ALA A 134 1.72 2.10 9.96
N PHE A 135 1.36 2.02 8.69
CA PHE A 135 0.10 1.51 8.19
C PHE A 135 0.32 0.09 7.68
N LEU A 136 -0.40 -0.87 8.24
CA LEU A 136 -0.22 -2.30 7.98
C LEU A 136 -1.55 -2.99 7.71
N HIS A 137 -1.48 -4.14 7.03
CA HIS A 137 -2.57 -5.10 6.99
C HIS A 137 -2.59 -5.93 8.30
N SER A 138 -3.77 -6.42 8.67
CA SER A 138 -4.03 -7.14 9.93
C SER A 138 -3.28 -8.48 10.06
N HIS A 139 -2.90 -9.09 8.94
CA HIS A 139 -2.27 -10.41 8.90
C HIS A 139 -0.84 -10.40 9.50
N ARG A 140 -0.59 -11.27 10.47
CA ARG A 140 0.72 -11.41 11.12
C ARG A 140 1.80 -11.98 10.19
N ALA A 141 1.48 -13.09 9.49
CA ALA A 141 2.37 -13.77 8.56
C ALA A 141 1.60 -14.75 7.65
N GLY A 142 2.29 -15.29 6.63
CA GLY A 142 1.81 -16.45 5.86
C GLY A 142 1.90 -16.26 4.35
N PHE A 143 2.09 -17.38 3.65
CA PHE A 143 2.34 -17.40 2.20
C PHE A 143 1.25 -16.67 1.40
N LEU A 144 -0.03 -17.00 1.65
CA LEU A 144 -1.16 -16.44 0.89
C LEU A 144 -1.77 -15.19 1.52
N MET A 145 -1.79 -15.09 2.85
CA MET A 145 -2.50 -14.02 3.55
C MET A 145 -1.67 -12.74 3.62
N ALA A 146 -0.36 -12.87 3.86
CA ALA A 146 0.54 -11.74 4.11
C ALA A 146 1.56 -11.53 2.97
N TRP A 147 1.34 -12.08 1.77
CA TRP A 147 2.27 -12.03 0.62
C TRP A 147 2.78 -10.64 0.21
N HIS A 148 2.10 -9.60 0.67
CA HIS A 148 2.46 -8.19 0.52
C HIS A 148 3.53 -7.70 1.52
N VAL A 149 4.06 -8.59 2.37
CA VAL A 149 5.14 -8.33 3.34
C VAL A 149 6.43 -8.95 2.83
N ASP A 150 7.47 -8.14 2.59
CA ASP A 150 8.72 -8.67 2.01
C ASP A 150 9.70 -9.29 3.02
N ALA A 151 9.39 -9.24 4.31
CA ALA A 151 10.18 -9.92 5.33
C ALA A 151 10.09 -11.46 5.19
N PRO A 152 11.11 -12.21 5.68
CA PRO A 152 11.09 -13.68 5.66
C PRO A 152 9.77 -14.25 6.18
N LEU A 153 9.23 -15.25 5.46
CA LEU A 153 7.92 -15.86 5.74
C LEU A 153 6.74 -14.88 5.69
N HIS A 154 6.90 -13.76 5.00
CA HIS A 154 5.90 -12.71 4.90
C HIS A 154 5.46 -12.18 6.28
N ASN A 155 6.41 -12.02 7.20
CA ASN A 155 6.14 -11.77 8.61
C ASN A 155 6.18 -10.27 8.96
N ASN A 156 5.03 -9.69 9.31
CA ASN A 156 4.92 -8.27 9.66
C ASN A 156 5.72 -7.89 10.92
N VAL A 157 5.79 -8.78 11.92
CA VAL A 157 6.64 -8.55 13.11
C VAL A 157 8.10 -8.42 12.72
N ALA A 158 8.58 -9.29 11.83
CA ALA A 158 9.96 -9.23 11.35
C ALA A 158 10.22 -7.99 10.50
N ALA A 159 9.26 -7.57 9.67
CA ALA A 159 9.34 -6.32 8.91
C ALA A 159 9.45 -5.11 9.85
N MET A 160 8.56 -5.01 10.85
CA MET A 160 8.52 -3.86 11.76
C MET A 160 9.72 -3.78 12.70
N ARG A 161 10.26 -4.92 13.15
CA ARG A 161 11.50 -4.94 13.95
C ARG A 161 12.75 -4.56 13.14
N ALA A 162 12.73 -4.78 11.82
CA ALA A 162 13.85 -4.43 10.93
C ALA A 162 13.72 -3.00 10.34
N LEU A 163 12.56 -2.38 10.45
CA LEU A 163 12.27 -1.06 9.87
C LEU A 163 13.25 0.00 10.38
N GLN A 164 13.96 0.64 9.45
CA GLN A 164 14.91 1.71 9.74
C GLN A 164 14.16 3.03 9.98
N LEU A 165 13.80 3.31 11.24
CA LEU A 165 13.04 4.52 11.60
C LEU A 165 13.73 5.81 11.17
N ASP A 166 15.06 5.90 11.27
CA ASP A 166 15.83 7.06 10.79
C ASP A 166 15.63 7.32 9.29
N PHE A 167 15.48 6.26 8.49
CA PHE A 167 15.17 6.39 7.07
C PHE A 167 13.73 6.87 6.85
N VAL A 168 12.77 6.40 7.64
CA VAL A 168 11.38 6.92 7.61
C VAL A 168 11.36 8.42 7.89
N GLN A 169 12.10 8.87 8.91
CA GLN A 169 12.19 10.29 9.27
C GLN A 169 12.83 11.13 8.17
N ARG A 170 13.96 10.70 7.60
CA ARG A 170 14.64 11.44 6.53
C ARG A 170 13.87 11.43 5.21
N ASN A 171 13.24 10.31 4.87
CA ASN A 171 12.56 10.15 3.59
C ASN A 171 11.10 10.61 3.64
N GLY A 172 10.51 10.79 4.82
CA GLY A 172 9.15 11.28 5.00
C GLY A 172 8.07 10.23 4.77
N TYR A 173 8.15 9.48 3.67
CA TYR A 173 7.27 8.36 3.29
C TYR A 173 8.12 7.16 2.85
N VAL A 174 7.77 5.97 3.31
CA VAL A 174 8.44 4.72 2.97
C VAL A 174 7.39 3.66 2.68
N ASN A 175 7.42 3.08 1.48
CA ASN A 175 6.65 1.88 1.18
C ASN A 175 7.31 0.69 1.87
N LEU A 176 6.53 -0.14 2.57
CA LEU A 176 7.03 -1.34 3.26
C LEU A 176 7.11 -2.55 2.31
N ARG A 177 6.81 -2.36 1.03
CA ARG A 177 7.11 -3.30 -0.03
C ARG A 177 8.19 -2.72 -0.93
N CYS A 178 9.26 -3.49 -1.09
CA CYS A 178 10.34 -3.26 -2.03
C CYS A 178 10.13 -4.07 -3.32
N ASN A 179 9.51 -5.27 -3.24
CA ASN A 179 9.22 -6.12 -4.39
C ASN A 179 8.38 -5.36 -5.43
N TRP A 180 8.91 -5.21 -6.65
CA TRP A 180 8.27 -4.44 -7.71
C TRP A 180 6.96 -5.02 -8.23
N ASN A 181 6.72 -6.31 -8.01
CA ASN A 181 5.51 -6.99 -8.45
C ASN A 181 4.46 -7.07 -7.34
N PRO A 182 3.27 -6.47 -7.44
CA PRO A 182 2.81 -5.59 -8.51
C PRO A 182 3.06 -4.10 -8.24
N GLY A 183 2.81 -3.27 -9.26
CA GLY A 183 2.82 -1.81 -9.15
C GLY A 183 4.03 -1.10 -9.74
N CYS A 184 5.24 -1.67 -9.64
CA CYS A 184 6.47 -1.03 -10.12
C CYS A 184 7.03 -1.56 -11.45
N LYS A 185 6.57 -2.73 -11.94
CA LYS A 185 6.91 -3.18 -13.31
C LYS A 185 6.35 -2.20 -14.34
N ALA A 186 7.02 -2.05 -15.49
CA ALA A 186 6.66 -1.06 -16.51
C ALA A 186 5.20 -1.17 -16.99
N ASN A 187 4.68 -2.39 -17.17
CA ASN A 187 3.29 -2.65 -17.54
C ASN A 187 2.29 -2.33 -16.41
N HIS A 188 2.72 -2.26 -15.15
CA HIS A 188 1.86 -1.93 -14.00
C HIS A 188 1.68 -0.42 -13.81
N ARG A 189 2.66 0.38 -14.22
CA ARG A 189 2.67 1.84 -14.07
C ARG A 189 1.61 2.54 -14.91
N LEU A 190 1.09 1.87 -15.94
CA LEU A 190 -0.15 2.27 -16.63
C LEU A 190 -1.35 1.88 -15.78
N ASN A 191 -1.56 2.63 -14.70
CA ASN A 191 -2.55 2.30 -13.69
C ASN A 191 -3.97 2.51 -14.22
N ARG A 192 -4.71 1.41 -14.38
CA ARG A 192 -6.11 1.42 -14.84
C ARG A 192 -7.12 1.93 -13.81
N HIS A 193 -6.75 1.98 -12.54
CA HIS A 193 -7.62 2.41 -11.44
C HIS A 193 -7.60 3.94 -11.29
N VAL A 194 -6.43 4.55 -11.47
CA VAL A 194 -6.24 6.00 -11.42
C VAL A 194 -6.43 6.59 -12.82
N THR A 195 -7.68 6.87 -13.21
CA THR A 195 -8.00 7.54 -14.49
C THR A 195 -7.85 9.07 -14.37
N GLU A 196 -7.91 9.80 -15.50
CA GLU A 196 -7.92 11.28 -15.49
C GLU A 196 -9.03 11.85 -14.59
N ASN A 197 -10.25 11.31 -14.71
CA ASN A 197 -11.38 11.76 -13.89
C ASN A 197 -11.14 11.48 -12.40
N VAL A 198 -10.67 10.28 -12.06
CA VAL A 198 -10.38 9.92 -10.66
C VAL A 198 -9.28 10.80 -10.08
N TRP A 199 -8.22 11.06 -10.87
CA TRP A 199 -7.15 11.97 -10.48
C TRP A 199 -7.68 13.38 -10.19
N ALA A 200 -8.50 13.91 -11.10
CA ALA A 200 -9.13 15.21 -10.92
C ALA A 200 -10.05 15.24 -9.69
N GLU A 201 -10.95 14.26 -9.54
CA GLU A 201 -11.87 14.17 -8.39
C GLU A 201 -11.15 14.13 -7.04
N ILE A 202 -10.05 13.38 -6.94
CA ILE A 202 -9.31 13.22 -5.67
C ILE A 202 -8.53 14.47 -5.33
N PHE A 203 -7.90 15.11 -6.31
CA PHE A 203 -6.97 16.20 -6.05
C PHE A 203 -7.55 17.60 -6.24
N ASP A 204 -8.75 17.74 -6.82
CA ASP A 204 -9.43 19.03 -6.93
C ASP A 204 -9.62 19.68 -5.56
N GLY A 205 -9.18 20.93 -5.44
CA GLY A 205 -9.25 21.69 -4.19
C GLY A 205 -8.40 21.14 -3.04
N THR A 206 -7.45 20.23 -3.31
CA THR A 206 -6.43 19.79 -2.33
C THR A 206 -5.11 20.53 -2.51
N SER A 207 -4.19 20.40 -1.57
CA SER A 207 -2.82 20.92 -1.72
C SER A 207 -1.92 20.07 -2.64
N THR A 208 -2.48 19.10 -3.40
CA THR A 208 -1.73 18.27 -4.36
C THR A 208 -1.85 18.78 -5.80
N PRO A 209 -0.73 18.84 -6.56
CA PRO A 209 0.66 18.81 -6.08
C PRO A 209 0.96 20.14 -5.35
N PRO A 210 2.11 20.29 -4.65
CA PRO A 210 2.44 21.52 -3.93
C PRO A 210 2.16 22.74 -4.82
N LEU A 211 1.58 23.80 -4.26
CA LEU A 211 1.13 25.02 -4.96
C LEU A 211 2.16 25.68 -5.92
N ASN A 212 3.41 25.20 -5.89
CA ASN A 212 4.56 25.64 -6.68
C ASN A 212 4.95 24.68 -7.82
N ALA A 213 4.29 23.54 -8.01
CA ALA A 213 4.53 22.68 -9.18
C ALA A 213 3.96 23.37 -10.42
N THR A 214 4.85 23.75 -11.33
CA THR A 214 4.56 24.43 -12.59
C THR A 214 3.36 23.81 -13.29
N THR A 215 2.29 24.59 -13.42
CA THR A 215 1.07 24.25 -14.15
C THR A 215 1.39 24.06 -15.63
N SER A 216 0.93 22.96 -16.24
CA SER A 216 0.75 22.92 -17.70
C SER A 216 -0.31 23.98 -18.08
N PRO A 217 -0.15 24.70 -19.20
CA PRO A 217 -1.19 25.60 -19.68
C PRO A 217 -2.46 24.79 -19.93
N ALA A 218 -3.59 25.27 -19.42
CA ALA A 218 -4.90 24.75 -19.79
C ALA A 218 -4.99 24.68 -21.32
N GLN A 219 -5.34 23.52 -21.88
CA GLN A 219 -5.72 23.47 -23.29
C GLN A 219 -6.97 24.33 -23.44
N GLU A 220 -6.83 25.46 -24.14
CA GLU A 220 -7.94 26.33 -24.51
C GLU A 220 -8.94 25.54 -25.36
N MET A 221 -10.09 25.22 -24.77
CA MET A 221 -11.27 24.83 -25.53
C MET A 221 -11.88 26.09 -26.17
N PRO A 222 -12.11 26.13 -27.49
CA PRO A 222 -12.72 27.30 -28.11
C PRO A 222 -14.19 27.41 -27.68
N GLY A 223 -14.52 28.43 -26.87
CA GLY A 223 -15.90 28.91 -26.71
C GLY A 223 -16.58 28.77 -25.35
N GLY A 224 -15.88 28.61 -24.22
CA GLY A 224 -16.51 28.54 -22.89
C GLY A 224 -15.71 29.24 -21.81
N ALA A 225 -16.40 29.94 -20.90
CA ALA A 225 -15.83 30.74 -19.82
C ALA A 225 -14.64 30.07 -19.12
N ALA A 226 -13.53 30.79 -18.99
CA ALA A 226 -12.34 30.36 -18.27
C ALA A 226 -12.64 30.23 -16.77
N HIS A 227 -13.17 29.08 -16.36
CA HIS A 227 -12.93 28.62 -15.01
C HIS A 227 -11.41 28.35 -14.91
N GLN A 228 -10.68 29.25 -14.25
CA GLN A 228 -9.27 29.09 -13.87
C GLN A 228 -9.11 27.96 -12.83
N GLN A 229 -9.58 26.77 -13.17
CA GLN A 229 -9.47 25.62 -12.33
C GLN A 229 -8.09 25.04 -12.62
N LYS A 230 -7.15 25.30 -11.70
CA LYS A 230 -5.76 24.81 -11.74
C LYS A 230 -5.76 23.30 -11.52
N PHE A 231 -6.21 22.54 -12.51
CA PHE A 231 -6.10 21.10 -12.48
C PHE A 231 -4.72 20.68 -12.97
N LEU A 232 -4.00 19.90 -12.15
CA LEU A 232 -2.85 19.17 -12.65
C LEU A 232 -3.35 18.01 -13.51
N ALA A 233 -2.95 17.99 -14.77
CA ALA A 233 -3.17 16.83 -15.63
C ALA A 233 -2.58 15.57 -14.97
N LYS A 234 -3.28 14.44 -15.04
CA LYS A 234 -2.76 13.19 -14.50
C LYS A 234 -1.44 12.86 -15.23
N PRO A 235 -0.39 12.46 -14.50
CA PRO A 235 0.82 11.91 -15.09
C PRO A 235 0.49 10.68 -15.94
N LYS A 236 1.20 10.47 -17.05
CA LYS A 236 0.99 9.30 -17.92
C LYS A 236 1.05 7.99 -17.14
N GLU A 237 2.00 7.90 -16.21
CA GLU A 237 2.28 6.74 -15.39
C GLU A 237 2.11 7.08 -13.90
N VAL A 238 1.51 6.15 -13.17
CA VAL A 238 1.40 6.18 -11.70
C VAL A 238 1.78 4.80 -11.20
N GLY A 239 2.80 4.71 -10.35
CA GLY A 239 3.29 3.42 -9.88
C GLY A 239 4.11 3.53 -8.60
N ALA A 240 3.83 2.63 -7.68
CA ALA A 240 4.64 2.34 -6.51
C ALA A 240 4.47 0.84 -6.24
N ALA A 241 5.33 0.26 -5.40
CA ALA A 241 5.13 -1.12 -4.97
C ALA A 241 3.75 -1.22 -4.28
N CYS A 242 3.03 -2.28 -4.60
CA CYS A 242 1.64 -2.50 -4.18
C CYS A 242 1.39 -2.47 -2.67
N CYS A 243 0.10 -2.41 -2.36
CA CYS A 243 -0.53 -3.05 -1.21
C CYS A 243 -0.59 -2.20 0.08
N ALA A 244 -0.62 -0.87 -0.03
CA ALA A 244 -1.02 0.04 1.06
C ALA A 244 -0.33 -0.16 2.43
N GLN A 245 0.81 -0.84 2.48
CA GLN A 245 1.63 -0.93 3.67
C GLN A 245 2.79 0.05 3.56
N PHE A 246 2.81 1.05 4.43
CA PHE A 246 3.79 2.12 4.37
C PHE A 246 4.01 2.72 5.76
N ALA A 247 5.16 3.37 5.94
CA ALA A 247 5.46 4.18 7.11
C ALA A 247 5.66 5.63 6.71
N VAL A 248 5.17 6.55 7.54
CA VAL A 248 5.33 7.99 7.35
C VAL A 248 5.79 8.67 8.63
N SER A 249 6.60 9.71 8.46
CA SER A 249 6.92 10.64 9.54
C SER A 249 5.76 11.58 9.83
N ARG A 250 5.66 12.07 11.06
CA ARG A 250 4.74 13.15 11.44
C ARG A 250 4.92 14.36 10.52
N GLU A 251 6.16 14.76 10.32
CA GLU A 251 6.55 15.94 9.57
C GLU A 251 6.07 15.85 8.13
N GLN A 252 6.05 14.66 7.53
CA GLN A 252 5.52 14.41 6.19
C GLN A 252 3.99 14.51 6.14
N VAL A 253 3.29 13.99 7.15
CA VAL A 253 1.82 14.13 7.26
C VAL A 253 1.44 15.62 7.36
N LEU A 254 2.15 16.36 8.22
CA LEU A 254 1.88 17.78 8.47
C LEU A 254 2.27 18.72 7.32
N GLN A 255 2.92 18.23 6.26
CA GLN A 255 3.08 19.01 5.02
C GLN A 255 1.74 19.32 4.34
N ARG A 256 0.67 18.64 4.73
CA ARG A 256 -0.66 18.81 4.17
C ARG A 256 -1.67 19.20 5.23
N PRO A 257 -2.55 20.17 4.96
CA PRO A 257 -3.61 20.52 5.90
C PRO A 257 -4.55 19.33 6.15
N ARG A 258 -5.14 19.27 7.34
CA ARG A 258 -6.10 18.23 7.73
C ARG A 258 -7.24 18.08 6.73
N GLU A 259 -7.66 19.20 6.15
CA GLU A 259 -8.74 19.32 5.18
C GLU A 259 -8.51 18.46 3.93
N ASP A 260 -7.26 18.24 3.52
CA ASP A 260 -6.95 17.35 2.39
C ASP A 260 -7.30 15.89 2.74
N TYR A 261 -6.92 15.43 3.94
CA TYR A 261 -7.27 14.08 4.40
C TYR A 261 -8.79 13.89 4.53
N ILE A 262 -9.50 14.93 4.99
CA ILE A 262 -10.97 14.94 5.02
C ILE A 262 -11.54 14.81 3.61
N ARG A 263 -11.01 15.54 2.62
CA ARG A 263 -11.45 15.44 1.21
C ARG A 263 -11.19 14.06 0.62
N PHE A 264 -10.01 13.47 0.87
CA PHE A 264 -9.72 12.11 0.42
C PHE A 264 -10.69 11.10 1.03
N ARG A 265 -11.00 11.21 2.33
CA ARG A 265 -11.99 10.33 2.98
C ARG A 265 -13.37 10.53 2.40
N GLN A 266 -13.74 11.79 2.15
CA GLN A 266 -15.03 12.12 1.55
C GLN A 266 -15.16 11.56 0.13
N TRP A 267 -14.10 11.60 -0.68
CA TRP A 267 -14.09 10.96 -2.00
C TRP A 267 -14.32 9.44 -1.89
N VAL A 268 -13.66 8.75 -0.94
CA VAL A 268 -13.89 7.31 -0.71
C VAL A 268 -15.35 7.04 -0.33
N ILE A 269 -15.97 7.90 0.47
CA ILE A 269 -17.39 7.77 0.86
C ILE A 269 -18.31 8.01 -0.34
N ASP A 270 -18.12 9.09 -1.09
CA ASP A 270 -19.09 9.60 -2.06
C ASP A 270 -18.97 8.97 -3.45
N THR A 271 -17.82 8.41 -3.82
CA THR A 271 -17.62 7.83 -5.15
C THR A 271 -18.59 6.67 -5.41
N ASP A 272 -19.12 6.54 -6.63
CA ASP A 272 -19.98 5.40 -7.02
C ASP A 272 -19.20 4.07 -7.14
N ARG A 273 -17.88 4.11 -6.94
CA ARG A 273 -17.01 2.93 -6.99
C ARG A 273 -17.26 2.04 -5.78
N ASP A 274 -17.20 0.73 -6.01
CA ASP A 274 -17.28 -0.26 -4.94
C ASP A 274 -16.07 -0.18 -3.98
N ASP A 275 -16.19 -0.89 -2.87
CA ASP A 275 -15.20 -0.98 -1.81
C ASP A 275 -13.79 -1.35 -2.35
N ALA A 276 -13.72 -2.39 -3.17
CA ALA A 276 -12.46 -2.88 -3.73
C ALA A 276 -11.81 -1.91 -4.72
N THR A 277 -12.60 -1.27 -5.58
CA THR A 277 -12.09 -0.33 -6.60
C THR A 277 -11.65 0.98 -5.97
N SER A 278 -12.42 1.53 -5.04
CA SER A 278 -12.05 2.75 -4.30
C SER A 278 -10.81 2.51 -3.43
N GLY A 279 -10.73 1.36 -2.75
CA GLY A 279 -9.53 0.95 -1.99
C GLY A 279 -8.29 0.84 -2.88
N ARG A 280 -8.41 0.23 -4.07
CA ARG A 280 -7.30 0.12 -5.03
C ARG A 280 -6.82 1.46 -5.56
N VAL A 281 -7.71 2.44 -5.72
CA VAL A 281 -7.30 3.81 -6.08
C VAL A 281 -6.44 4.40 -4.98
N MET A 282 -6.89 4.33 -3.72
CA MET A 282 -6.11 4.84 -2.57
C MET A 282 -4.76 4.15 -2.42
N GLU A 283 -4.73 2.82 -2.59
CA GLU A 283 -3.50 2.01 -2.55
C GLU A 283 -2.39 2.59 -3.45
N PHE A 284 -2.75 3.01 -4.66
CA PHE A 284 -1.83 3.54 -5.66
C PHE A 284 -1.64 5.05 -5.60
N LEU A 285 -2.23 5.74 -4.62
CA LEU A 285 -2.08 7.19 -4.45
C LEU A 285 -1.39 7.56 -3.15
N TRP A 286 -1.17 6.63 -2.22
CA TRP A 286 -0.52 6.95 -0.94
C TRP A 286 0.82 7.68 -1.10
N HIS A 287 1.70 7.21 -1.99
CA HIS A 287 3.00 7.85 -2.19
C HIS A 287 2.84 9.28 -2.74
N VAL A 288 1.88 9.52 -3.64
CA VAL A 288 1.57 10.87 -4.18
C VAL A 288 0.96 11.76 -3.09
N ILE A 289 0.03 11.22 -2.30
CA ILE A 289 -0.55 11.89 -1.13
C ILE A 289 0.58 12.29 -0.18
N PHE A 290 1.60 11.46 0.05
CA PHE A 290 2.74 11.83 0.88
C PHE A 290 3.90 12.48 0.12
N GLY A 291 3.63 13.12 -1.01
CA GLY A 291 4.54 14.06 -1.68
C GLY A 291 5.65 13.41 -2.51
N LYS A 292 5.55 12.11 -2.81
CA LYS A 292 6.44 11.44 -3.76
C LYS A 292 5.96 11.64 -5.20
N GLU A 293 6.87 11.42 -6.13
CA GLU A 293 6.57 11.48 -7.56
C GLU A 293 5.52 10.43 -7.96
N ALA A 294 4.82 10.66 -9.06
CA ALA A 294 3.79 9.76 -9.55
C ALA A 294 4.28 8.32 -9.75
N VAL A 295 5.55 8.16 -10.14
CA VAL A 295 6.26 6.88 -10.15
C VAL A 295 7.32 6.89 -9.05
N TYR A 296 7.07 6.16 -7.96
CA TYR A 296 8.00 5.99 -6.85
C TYR A 296 8.38 4.52 -6.70
N CYS A 297 9.38 4.11 -7.50
CA CYS A 297 9.86 2.74 -7.62
C CYS A 297 11.39 2.70 -7.48
N PRO A 298 11.94 2.82 -6.26
CA PRO A 298 13.37 2.66 -6.05
C PRO A 298 13.84 1.27 -6.46
N ASP A 299 15.14 1.14 -6.75
CA ASP A 299 15.78 -0.16 -6.93
C ASP A 299 15.50 -1.09 -5.74
N GLU A 300 15.25 -2.37 -6.00
CA GLU A 300 14.83 -3.31 -4.96
C GLU A 300 15.91 -3.51 -3.89
N GLU A 301 17.19 -3.65 -4.29
CA GLU A 301 18.30 -3.84 -3.35
C GLU A 301 18.51 -2.59 -2.50
N VAL A 302 18.47 -1.41 -3.13
CA VAL A 302 18.52 -0.13 -2.42
C VAL A 302 17.37 0.00 -1.43
N CYS A 303 16.15 -0.39 -1.83
CA CYS A 303 15.00 -0.38 -0.95
C CYS A 303 15.19 -1.32 0.24
N TYR A 304 15.59 -2.57 0.04
CA TYR A 304 15.82 -3.51 1.14
C TYR A 304 16.91 -3.03 2.12
N CYS A 305 17.98 -2.43 1.59
CA CYS A 305 19.04 -1.86 2.40
C CYS A 305 18.57 -0.64 3.21
N GLN A 306 17.85 0.30 2.59
CA GLN A 306 17.39 1.52 3.25
C GLN A 306 16.22 1.30 4.22
N VAL A 307 15.24 0.47 3.83
CA VAL A 307 14.02 0.24 4.62
C VAL A 307 14.28 -0.75 5.75
N TYR A 308 15.09 -1.79 5.51
CA TYR A 308 15.25 -2.91 6.44
C TYR A 308 16.69 -3.15 6.91
N GLY A 309 17.68 -2.37 6.46
CA GLY A 309 19.08 -2.61 6.76
C GLY A 309 19.63 -3.89 6.12
N LYS A 310 18.96 -4.41 5.08
CA LYS A 310 19.34 -5.65 4.38
C LYS A 310 20.10 -5.33 3.10
N CYS A 311 21.36 -5.02 3.30
CA CYS A 311 22.40 -4.98 2.29
C CYS A 311 23.23 -6.29 2.45
#